data_AF-A0A3P6TK82-F1
#
_entry.id   AF-A0A3P6TK82-F1
#
_cell.length_a   1.000
_cell.length_b   1.000
_cell.length_c   1.000
_cell.angle_alpha   90.00
_cell.angle_beta   90.00
_cell.angle_gamma   90.00
#
_symmetry.space_group_name_H-M   'P 1'
#
loop_
_entity.id
_entity.type
_entity.pdbx_description
1 polymer ?
#
loop_
_entity_poly.entity_id
_entity_poly.type
_entity_poly.pdbx_seq_one_letter_code
_entity_poly.pdbx_strand_id
1 'polypeptide(L)'
;MVDNTRSLSLIEEPLEPMLKANPYNYPEVSLIRGNDAALRVPVPPQEYLVTSVTHERLKSDHRLPWQNEAKMVGVASAPYDVTVIGTAILTDFDVKKPKHELVIDLGVHYDTLPYEPGDAFYFVFPNPAAEVNFILHRMGVLPIADQLCTVSLIPSTKKLNPTLPPHILPKSSLRHLFTHCLDIRRTPGRVSCY
;
A
#
# COMPACT_ATOMS: atom_id res chain seq x y z
N MET A 1 30.49 -9.94 36.48
CA MET A 1 29.45 -10.55 35.63
C MET A 1 28.57 -9.41 35.19
N VAL A 2 28.75 -8.95 33.95
CA VAL A 2 28.12 -7.74 33.43
C VAL A 2 26.85 -8.15 32.72
N ASP A 3 25.73 -7.64 33.18
CA ASP A 3 24.41 -7.73 32.58
C ASP A 3 24.47 -7.28 31.12
N ASN A 4 23.98 -8.11 30.20
CA ASN A 4 23.80 -7.74 28.81
C ASN A 4 22.41 -8.16 28.33
N THR A 5 21.39 -7.65 28.98
CA THR A 5 20.02 -7.64 28.47
C THR A 5 19.93 -6.49 27.47
N ARG A 6 20.39 -6.72 26.22
CA ARG A 6 20.11 -5.80 25.12
C ARG A 6 18.61 -5.82 24.87
N SER A 7 17.94 -4.77 25.34
CA SER A 7 16.57 -4.44 25.02
C SER A 7 16.39 -4.45 23.51
N LEU A 8 15.60 -5.42 23.02
CA LEU A 8 14.95 -5.33 21.73
C LEU A 8 14.08 -4.07 21.80
N SER A 9 14.55 -2.97 21.24
CA SER A 9 13.72 -1.80 21.04
C SER A 9 12.58 -2.23 20.13
N LEU A 10 11.41 -2.43 20.72
CA LEU A 10 10.15 -2.48 19.99
C LEU A 10 10.17 -1.28 19.04
N ILE A 11 10.14 -1.57 17.74
CA ILE A 11 9.95 -0.54 16.73
C ILE A 11 8.55 0.01 17.02
N GLU A 12 8.49 1.11 17.75
CA GLU A 12 7.26 1.85 17.98
C GLU A 12 6.79 2.30 16.60
N GLU A 13 5.69 1.74 16.11
CA GLU A 13 5.08 2.26 14.88
C GLU A 13 4.82 3.76 15.10
N PRO A 14 5.20 4.63 14.15
CA PRO A 14 5.03 6.06 14.33
C PRO A 14 3.55 6.36 14.61
N LEU A 15 3.31 6.93 15.80
CA LEU A 15 1.98 7.30 16.28
C LEU A 15 1.25 8.26 15.33
N GLU A 16 1.99 9.04 14.55
CA GLU A 16 1.44 9.94 13.54
C GLU A 16 1.60 9.36 12.12
N PRO A 17 0.55 9.43 11.27
CA PRO A 17 0.71 9.09 9.87
C PRO A 17 1.70 10.03 9.20
N MET A 18 2.56 9.48 8.34
CA MET A 18 3.44 10.28 7.48
C MET A 18 2.62 11.16 6.53
N LEU A 19 1.43 10.69 6.13
CA LEU A 19 0.44 11.47 5.38
C LEU A 19 -0.19 12.52 6.29
N LYS A 20 -0.01 13.79 5.93
CA LYS A 20 -0.63 14.93 6.60
C LYS A 20 -1.45 15.72 5.59
N ALA A 21 -2.63 16.18 6.02
CA ALA A 21 -3.41 17.11 5.21
C ALA A 21 -2.62 18.42 5.10
N ASN A 22 -2.12 18.75 3.91
CA ASN A 22 -1.51 20.03 3.66
C ASN A 22 -2.60 21.02 3.21
N PRO A 23 -3.00 22.01 4.04
CA PRO A 23 -3.93 23.03 3.59
C PRO A 23 -3.27 23.84 2.47
N TYR A 24 -3.76 23.66 1.24
CA TYR A 24 -3.27 24.43 0.11
C TYR A 24 -4.07 25.73 0.01
N ASN A 25 -3.42 26.84 0.34
CA ASN A 25 -3.98 28.16 0.09
C ASN A 25 -3.92 28.44 -1.41
N TYR A 26 -5.07 28.38 -2.06
CA TYR A 26 -5.14 28.70 -3.48
C TYR A 26 -4.73 30.16 -3.71
N PRO A 27 -3.89 30.44 -4.71
CA PRO A 27 -3.59 31.81 -5.09
C PRO A 27 -4.87 32.49 -5.60
N GLU A 28 -4.92 33.82 -5.47
CA GLU A 28 -6.06 34.64 -5.88
C GLU A 28 -6.39 34.46 -7.37
N VAL A 29 -5.36 34.27 -8.19
CA VAL A 29 -5.46 33.81 -9.57
C VAL A 29 -5.00 32.36 -9.62
N SER A 30 -5.95 31.44 -9.54
CA SER A 30 -5.74 30.00 -9.67
C SER A 30 -6.49 29.49 -10.90
N LEU A 31 -5.86 28.58 -11.66
CA LEU A 31 -6.49 27.83 -12.75
C LEU A 31 -7.75 27.06 -12.30
N ILE A 32 -7.96 26.90 -10.99
CA ILE A 32 -9.12 26.20 -10.41
C ILE A 32 -10.38 27.05 -10.40
N ARG A 33 -10.27 28.39 -10.44
CA ARG A 33 -11.46 29.22 -10.68
C ARG A 33 -11.96 29.15 -12.11
N GLY A 34 -11.23 28.46 -13.02
CA GLY A 34 -11.70 27.96 -14.31
C GLY A 34 -12.79 28.81 -14.97
N ASN A 35 -12.61 30.13 -15.00
CA ASN A 35 -13.64 31.04 -15.54
C ASN A 35 -13.45 31.21 -17.05
N ASP A 36 -12.71 30.28 -17.66
CA ASP A 36 -12.40 30.27 -19.07
C ASP A 36 -13.22 29.16 -19.73
N ALA A 37 -14.22 29.57 -20.50
CA ALA A 37 -15.05 28.67 -21.28
C ALA A 37 -14.25 27.85 -22.32
N ALA A 38 -12.98 28.18 -22.58
CA ALA A 38 -12.09 27.46 -23.47
C ALA A 38 -11.29 26.31 -22.81
N LEU A 39 -11.50 26.03 -21.52
CA LEU A 39 -10.75 24.99 -20.81
C LEU A 39 -11.00 23.59 -21.41
N ARG A 40 -9.95 22.97 -21.93
CA ARG A 40 -9.99 21.59 -22.44
C ARG A 40 -9.61 20.61 -21.34
N VAL A 41 -10.61 19.96 -20.76
CA VAL A 41 -10.45 18.95 -19.70
C VAL A 41 -10.48 17.56 -20.31
N PRO A 42 -9.63 16.61 -19.89
CA PRO A 42 -9.76 15.22 -20.30
C PRO A 42 -11.14 14.65 -19.96
N VAL A 43 -11.65 13.79 -20.84
CA VAL A 43 -12.89 13.07 -20.56
C VAL A 43 -12.65 12.12 -19.38
N PRO A 44 -13.54 12.12 -18.36
CA PRO A 44 -13.38 11.22 -17.22
C PRO A 44 -13.43 9.75 -17.67
N PRO A 45 -12.66 8.87 -17.02
CA PRO A 45 -12.71 7.44 -17.31
C PRO A 45 -14.10 6.88 -16.97
N GLN A 46 -14.54 5.89 -17.74
CA GLN A 46 -15.80 5.23 -17.45
C GLN A 46 -15.68 4.30 -16.25
N GLU A 47 -16.58 4.46 -15.27
CA GLU A 47 -16.69 3.60 -14.11
C GLU A 47 -17.07 2.16 -14.49
N TYR A 48 -16.43 1.20 -13.84
CA TYR A 48 -16.64 -0.22 -14.12
C TYR A 48 -16.54 -1.12 -12.89
N LEU A 49 -16.08 -0.60 -11.75
CA LEU A 49 -16.00 -1.31 -10.48
C LEU A 49 -17.13 -0.86 -9.56
N VAL A 50 -17.74 -1.81 -8.88
CA VAL A 50 -18.67 -1.57 -7.78
C VAL A 50 -18.15 -2.25 -6.53
N THR A 51 -18.26 -1.56 -5.40
CA THR A 51 -17.87 -2.08 -4.09
C THR A 51 -19.09 -2.09 -3.18
N SER A 52 -19.36 -3.20 -2.50
CA SER A 52 -20.40 -3.32 -1.50
C SER A 52 -19.83 -3.81 -0.18
N VAL A 53 -20.30 -3.24 0.93
CA VAL A 53 -19.88 -3.61 2.28
C VAL A 53 -21.10 -4.16 3.01
N THR A 54 -20.96 -5.34 3.61
CA THR A 54 -22.03 -5.97 4.41
C THR A 54 -21.86 -5.61 5.88
N HIS A 55 -22.84 -5.91 6.73
CA HIS A 55 -22.72 -5.71 8.18
C HIS A 55 -21.83 -6.77 8.86
N GLU A 56 -21.46 -7.84 8.14
CA GLU A 56 -20.66 -8.93 8.68
C GLU A 56 -19.20 -8.50 8.81
N ARG A 57 -18.59 -8.77 9.97
CA ARG A 57 -17.16 -8.50 10.16
C ARG A 57 -16.32 -9.61 9.54
N LEU A 58 -15.29 -9.23 8.80
CA LEU A 58 -14.31 -10.18 8.30
C LEU A 58 -13.49 -10.74 9.47
N LYS A 59 -13.30 -12.06 9.50
CA LYS A 59 -12.54 -12.73 10.56
C LYS A 59 -11.10 -12.23 10.56
N SER A 60 -10.52 -11.98 11.73
CA SER A 60 -9.14 -11.49 11.83
C SER A 60 -8.10 -12.47 11.25
N ASP A 61 -8.33 -13.78 11.35
CA ASP A 61 -7.51 -14.84 10.70
C ASP A 61 -8.08 -15.25 9.33
N HIS A 62 -8.47 -14.27 8.53
CA HIS A 62 -8.95 -14.44 7.16
C HIS A 62 -7.94 -15.02 6.16
N ARG A 63 -6.64 -15.13 6.51
CA ARG A 63 -5.55 -15.65 5.65
C ARG A 63 -5.61 -15.14 4.21
N LEU A 64 -6.03 -13.88 4.03
CA LEU A 64 -6.14 -13.32 2.69
C LEU A 64 -4.74 -13.09 2.12
N PRO A 65 -4.50 -13.51 0.87
CA PRO A 65 -3.21 -13.30 0.25
C PRO A 65 -2.91 -11.81 0.06
N TRP A 66 -1.62 -11.50 0.07
CA TRP A 66 -1.12 -10.20 -0.34
C TRP A 66 -1.38 -10.00 -1.84
N GLN A 67 -1.91 -8.83 -2.22
CA GLN A 67 -2.25 -8.45 -3.60
C GLN A 67 -2.96 -9.54 -4.42
N ASN A 68 -3.83 -10.37 -3.83
CA ASN A 68 -4.51 -11.46 -4.54
C ASN A 68 -3.53 -12.38 -5.32
N GLU A 69 -2.31 -12.54 -4.80
CA GLU A 69 -1.22 -13.29 -5.44
C GLU A 69 -0.89 -12.81 -6.87
N ALA A 70 -1.19 -11.54 -7.17
CA ALA A 70 -0.92 -10.97 -8.47
C ALA A 70 0.58 -11.02 -8.77
N LYS A 71 0.90 -11.44 -10.00
CA LYS A 71 2.27 -11.46 -10.47
C LYS A 71 2.85 -10.05 -10.50
N MET A 72 3.90 -9.81 -9.71
CA MET A 72 4.68 -8.58 -9.79
C MET A 72 5.52 -8.56 -11.07
N VAL A 73 5.49 -7.43 -11.77
CA VAL A 73 6.34 -7.20 -12.94
C VAL A 73 7.80 -7.15 -12.50
N GLY A 74 8.67 -7.87 -13.18
CA GLY A 74 10.11 -7.88 -12.89
C GLY A 74 10.53 -8.79 -11.74
N VAL A 75 9.63 -9.61 -11.20
CA VAL A 75 9.94 -10.61 -10.15
C VAL A 75 9.96 -12.01 -10.75
N ALA A 76 11.01 -12.78 -10.43
CA ALA A 76 11.24 -14.12 -10.95
C ALA A 76 10.54 -15.23 -10.15
N SER A 77 10.29 -15.01 -8.87
CA SER A 77 9.79 -16.01 -7.91
C SER A 77 8.66 -15.46 -7.04
N ALA A 78 7.97 -16.35 -6.30
CA ALA A 78 7.03 -15.94 -5.27
C ALA A 78 7.77 -15.31 -4.08
N PRO A 79 7.10 -14.50 -3.24
CA PRO A 79 7.70 -13.98 -2.00
C PRO A 79 8.18 -15.11 -1.08
N TYR A 80 9.30 -14.88 -0.39
CA TYR A 80 9.85 -15.78 0.61
C TYR A 80 9.71 -15.15 1.99
N ASP A 81 9.31 -15.94 2.97
CA ASP A 81 9.29 -15.52 4.36
C ASP A 81 10.69 -15.70 4.94
N VAL A 82 11.35 -14.58 5.26
CA VAL A 82 12.72 -14.52 5.75
C VAL A 82 12.81 -13.70 7.03
N THR A 83 13.86 -13.91 7.83
CA THR A 83 14.02 -13.21 9.11
C THR A 83 15.09 -12.14 9.01
N VAL A 84 14.78 -10.91 9.45
CA VAL A 84 15.81 -9.87 9.65
C VAL A 84 16.51 -10.13 10.98
N ILE A 85 17.78 -10.53 10.93
CA ILE A 85 18.58 -10.90 12.11
C ILE A 85 19.51 -9.78 12.58
N GLY A 86 19.69 -8.73 11.78
CA GLY A 86 20.56 -7.62 12.12
C GLY A 86 20.22 -6.35 11.38
N THR A 87 20.44 -5.23 12.04
CA THR A 87 20.42 -3.90 11.41
C THR A 87 21.59 -3.09 11.95
N ALA A 88 22.22 -2.28 11.10
CA ALA A 88 23.29 -1.39 11.50
C ALA A 88 23.18 -0.04 10.76
N ILE A 89 23.50 1.05 11.45
CA ILE A 89 23.60 2.37 10.82
C ILE A 89 25.04 2.52 10.31
N LEU A 90 25.19 2.74 9.02
CA LEU A 90 26.50 2.84 8.34
C LEU A 90 27.00 4.28 8.20
N THR A 91 26.26 5.24 8.74
CA THR A 91 26.52 6.68 8.62
C THR A 91 26.50 7.36 9.99
N ASP A 92 27.29 8.41 10.13
CA ASP A 92 27.25 9.26 11.32
C ASP A 92 25.91 9.99 11.49
N PHE A 93 25.68 10.46 12.71
CA PHE A 93 24.40 11.04 13.16
C PHE A 93 24.02 12.34 12.43
N ASP A 94 24.98 13.06 11.87
CA ASP A 94 24.79 14.34 11.20
C ASP A 94 24.46 14.20 9.70
N VAL A 95 24.50 12.96 9.18
CA VAL A 95 24.18 12.68 7.78
C VAL A 95 22.67 12.80 7.54
N LYS A 96 22.28 13.75 6.69
CA LYS A 96 20.87 14.03 6.33
C LYS A 96 20.08 12.82 5.80
N LYS A 97 20.75 11.83 5.22
CA LYS A 97 20.17 10.60 4.67
C LYS A 97 20.93 9.41 5.23
N PRO A 98 20.52 8.88 6.40
CA PRO A 98 21.23 7.80 7.04
C PRO A 98 21.16 6.53 6.19
N LYS A 99 22.27 5.79 6.11
CA LYS A 99 22.32 4.50 5.43
C LYS A 99 22.22 3.39 6.45
N HIS A 100 21.39 2.40 6.16
CA HIS A 100 21.17 1.25 7.02
C HIS A 100 21.60 -0.02 6.28
N GLU A 101 22.29 -0.89 7.00
CA GLU A 101 22.51 -2.28 6.63
C GLU A 101 21.38 -3.12 7.21
N LEU A 102 20.89 -4.08 6.42
CA LEU A 102 19.95 -5.11 6.84
C LEU A 102 20.62 -6.47 6.63
N VAL A 103 20.66 -7.28 7.68
CA VAL A 103 21.17 -8.65 7.63
C VAL A 103 19.96 -9.59 7.71
N ILE A 104 19.81 -10.43 6.69
CA ILE A 104 18.65 -11.30 6.51
C ILE A 104 19.13 -12.75 6.56
N ASP A 105 18.46 -13.55 7.37
CA ASP A 105 18.58 -15.00 7.37
C ASP A 105 17.54 -15.58 6.40
N LEU A 106 18.05 -16.23 5.35
CA LEU A 106 17.23 -16.92 4.35
C LEU A 106 16.67 -18.25 4.88
N GLY A 107 17.20 -18.78 5.99
CA GLY A 107 16.73 -20.00 6.63
C GLY A 107 16.60 -21.17 5.65
N VAL A 108 15.41 -21.78 5.61
CA VAL A 108 15.09 -22.91 4.72
C VAL A 108 15.17 -22.55 3.23
N HIS A 109 15.16 -21.26 2.89
CA HIS A 109 15.22 -20.78 1.52
C HIS A 109 16.64 -20.61 0.99
N TYR A 110 17.67 -20.66 1.84
CA TYR A 110 19.07 -20.44 1.43
C TYR A 110 19.50 -21.33 0.25
N ASP A 111 19.19 -22.62 0.31
CA ASP A 111 19.59 -23.59 -0.73
C ASP A 111 18.71 -23.54 -1.99
N THR A 112 17.52 -22.92 -1.90
CA THR A 112 16.50 -22.93 -2.96
C THR A 112 16.32 -21.59 -3.65
N LEU A 113 16.83 -20.50 -3.05
CA LEU A 113 16.84 -19.18 -3.62
C LEU A 113 18.12 -18.98 -4.44
N PRO A 114 18.06 -19.07 -5.78
CA PRO A 114 19.22 -18.76 -6.60
C PRO A 114 19.47 -17.26 -6.51
N TYR A 115 20.57 -16.86 -5.87
CA TYR A 115 21.03 -15.48 -5.87
C TYR A 115 22.54 -15.42 -6.04
N GLU A 116 22.99 -14.41 -6.77
CA GLU A 116 24.40 -14.07 -6.96
C GLU A 116 24.68 -12.63 -6.50
N PRO A 117 25.93 -12.32 -6.14
CA PRO A 117 26.32 -10.94 -5.85
C PRO A 117 26.03 -10.00 -7.02
N GLY A 118 25.21 -8.98 -6.77
CA GLY A 118 24.75 -8.03 -7.79
C GLY A 118 23.27 -8.17 -8.12
N ASP A 119 22.62 -9.25 -7.69
CA ASP A 119 21.18 -9.41 -7.80
C ASP A 119 20.41 -8.43 -6.90
N ALA A 120 19.17 -8.15 -7.30
CA ALA A 120 18.27 -7.26 -6.58
C ALA A 120 17.13 -8.04 -5.92
N PHE A 121 16.85 -7.71 -4.66
CA PHE A 121 15.68 -8.20 -3.94
C PHE A 121 14.59 -7.13 -3.89
N TYR A 122 13.35 -7.57 -4.05
CA TYR A 122 12.19 -6.75 -3.77
C TYR A 122 11.65 -7.10 -2.39
N PHE A 123 11.47 -6.08 -1.55
CA PHE A 123 10.82 -6.24 -0.25
C PHE A 123 9.36 -5.85 -0.36
N VAL A 124 8.50 -6.70 0.18
CA VAL A 124 7.06 -6.46 0.22
C VAL A 124 6.69 -5.92 1.60
N PHE A 125 6.05 -4.76 1.63
CA PHE A 125 5.59 -4.14 2.87
C PHE A 125 4.10 -3.78 2.80
N PRO A 126 3.34 -3.98 3.88
CA PRO A 126 2.02 -3.38 4.01
C PRO A 126 2.12 -1.86 4.14
N ASN A 127 1.06 -1.16 3.76
CA ASN A 127 0.91 0.25 4.11
C ASN A 127 0.76 0.40 5.63
N PRO A 128 1.39 1.41 6.26
CA PRO A 128 1.29 1.62 7.71
C PRO A 128 -0.15 1.81 8.16
N ALA A 129 -0.51 1.20 9.30
CA ALA A 129 -1.87 1.25 9.83
C ALA A 129 -2.37 2.68 10.08
N ALA A 130 -1.48 3.57 10.53
CA ALA A 130 -1.79 4.99 10.74
C ALA A 130 -2.24 5.69 9.44
N GLU A 131 -1.56 5.42 8.32
CA GLU A 131 -1.90 6.02 7.01
C GLU A 131 -3.22 5.45 6.46
N VAL A 132 -3.40 4.13 6.56
CA VAL A 132 -4.64 3.46 6.16
C VAL A 132 -5.83 4.01 6.95
N ASN A 133 -5.69 4.12 8.27
CA ASN A 133 -6.72 4.70 9.14
C ASN A 133 -7.02 6.16 8.79
N PHE A 134 -5.99 6.95 8.50
CA PHE A 134 -6.16 8.35 8.09
C PHE A 134 -7.01 8.47 6.82
N ILE A 135 -6.72 7.66 5.79
CA ILE A 135 -7.48 7.68 4.53
C ILE A 135 -8.91 7.19 4.74
N LEU A 136 -9.11 6.07 5.42
CA LEU A 136 -10.44 5.52 5.70
C LEU A 136 -11.30 6.48 6.55
N HIS A 137 -10.68 7.19 7.49
CA HIS A 137 -11.34 8.23 8.27
C HIS A 137 -11.76 9.41 7.38
N ARG A 138 -10.88 9.88 6.49
CA ARG A 138 -11.17 10.98 5.55
C ARG A 138 -12.29 10.64 4.56
N MET A 139 -12.44 9.36 4.20
CA MET A 139 -13.54 8.87 3.37
C MET A 139 -14.84 8.60 4.16
N GLY A 140 -14.81 8.68 5.50
CA GLY A 140 -15.98 8.41 6.35
C GLY A 140 -16.34 6.93 6.50
N VAL A 141 -15.43 6.02 6.12
CA VAL A 141 -15.68 4.55 6.11
C VAL A 141 -14.86 3.79 7.14
N LEU A 142 -14.09 4.49 7.98
CA LEU A 142 -13.31 3.85 9.06
C LEU A 142 -14.15 2.92 9.97
N PRO A 143 -15.39 3.28 10.39
CA PRO A 143 -16.20 2.41 11.25
C PRO A 143 -16.58 1.07 10.62
N ILE A 144 -16.60 1.00 9.28
CA ILE A 144 -16.96 -0.20 8.52
C ILE A 144 -15.73 -0.87 7.88
N ALA A 145 -14.52 -0.43 8.23
CA ALA A 145 -13.30 -0.84 7.54
C ALA A 145 -12.99 -2.34 7.63
N ASP A 146 -13.42 -3.00 8.72
CA ASP A 146 -13.21 -4.42 8.97
C ASP A 146 -14.39 -5.30 8.51
N GLN A 147 -15.42 -4.69 7.92
CA GLN A 147 -16.56 -5.43 7.41
C GLN A 147 -16.24 -6.12 6.08
N LEU A 148 -16.97 -7.18 5.78
CA LEU A 148 -16.84 -7.92 4.52
C LEU A 148 -17.22 -6.99 3.37
N CYS A 149 -16.24 -6.76 2.52
CA CYS A 149 -16.27 -5.93 1.34
C CYS A 149 -16.17 -6.83 0.10
N THR A 150 -17.12 -6.66 -0.83
CA THR A 150 -17.10 -7.34 -2.13
C THR A 150 -16.81 -6.32 -3.22
N VAL A 151 -15.85 -6.62 -4.09
CA VAL A 151 -15.52 -5.83 -5.27
C VAL A 151 -15.91 -6.64 -6.50
N SER A 152 -16.70 -6.05 -7.38
CA SER A 152 -17.17 -6.69 -8.62
C SER A 152 -17.29 -5.68 -9.76
N LEU A 153 -17.60 -6.18 -10.95
CA LEU A 153 -17.83 -5.36 -12.12
C LEU A 153 -19.26 -4.79 -12.12
N ILE A 154 -19.42 -3.55 -12.54
CA ILE A 154 -20.74 -2.95 -12.79
C ILE A 154 -21.37 -3.69 -13.99
N PRO A 155 -22.52 -4.38 -13.83
CA PRO A 155 -23.12 -5.16 -14.92
C PRO A 155 -23.54 -4.31 -16.13
N SER A 156 -23.85 -3.04 -15.90
CA SER A 156 -24.32 -2.08 -16.90
C SER A 156 -23.21 -1.18 -17.48
N THR A 157 -21.94 -1.46 -17.18
CA THR A 157 -20.84 -0.62 -17.71
C THR A 157 -20.73 -0.73 -19.23
N LYS A 158 -20.42 0.39 -19.89
CA LYS A 158 -20.11 0.43 -21.34
C LYS A 158 -18.60 0.40 -21.59
N LYS A 159 -17.78 0.26 -20.53
CA LYS A 159 -16.34 0.13 -20.66
C LYS A 159 -16.05 -1.15 -21.45
N LEU A 160 -15.19 -1.05 -22.46
CA LEU A 160 -14.78 -2.20 -23.25
C LEU A 160 -13.91 -3.15 -22.41
N ASN A 161 -14.25 -4.44 -22.39
CA ASN A 161 -13.53 -5.51 -21.67
C ASN A 161 -13.18 -5.17 -20.21
N PRO A 162 -14.18 -4.87 -19.36
CA PRO A 162 -13.93 -4.54 -17.97
C PRO A 162 -13.45 -5.81 -17.25
N THR A 163 -12.30 -5.71 -16.57
CA THR A 163 -11.74 -6.80 -15.75
C THR A 163 -11.42 -6.27 -14.37
N LEU A 164 -11.55 -7.14 -13.35
CA LEU A 164 -11.07 -6.80 -12.02
C LEU A 164 -9.53 -6.72 -12.07
N PRO A 165 -8.90 -5.66 -11.52
CA PRO A 165 -7.45 -5.59 -11.49
C PRO A 165 -6.87 -6.80 -10.75
N PRO A 166 -5.80 -7.44 -11.25
CA PRO A 166 -5.30 -8.70 -10.68
C PRO A 166 -4.96 -8.63 -9.20
N HIS A 167 -4.52 -7.46 -8.72
CA HIS A 167 -4.09 -7.23 -7.35
C HIS A 167 -5.25 -7.03 -6.35
N ILE A 168 -6.49 -6.97 -6.83
CA ILE A 168 -7.68 -6.73 -6.01
C ILE A 168 -8.37 -8.05 -5.69
N LEU A 169 -8.57 -8.31 -4.40
CA LEU A 169 -9.36 -9.45 -3.95
C LEU A 169 -10.87 -9.16 -4.13
N PRO A 170 -11.65 -10.04 -4.79
CA PRO A 170 -13.09 -9.87 -4.94
C PRO A 170 -13.85 -9.86 -3.62
N LYS A 171 -13.35 -10.55 -2.59
CA LYS A 171 -13.93 -10.62 -1.24
C LYS A 171 -12.83 -10.34 -0.22
N SER A 172 -12.97 -9.25 0.53
CA SER A 172 -11.95 -8.78 1.47
C SER A 172 -12.57 -7.83 2.50
N SER A 173 -11.78 -6.96 3.13
CA SER A 173 -12.25 -5.79 3.89
C SER A 173 -11.64 -4.54 3.29
N LEU A 174 -12.24 -3.37 3.52
CA LEU A 174 -11.64 -2.11 3.09
C LEU A 174 -10.25 -1.93 3.71
N ARG A 175 -10.08 -2.32 4.98
CA ARG A 175 -8.77 -2.30 5.63
C ARG A 175 -7.73 -3.14 4.89
N HIS A 176 -8.04 -4.40 4.56
CA HIS A 176 -7.09 -5.28 3.87
C HIS A 176 -6.72 -4.76 2.48
N LEU A 177 -7.70 -4.25 1.72
CA LEU A 177 -7.46 -3.66 0.40
C LEU A 177 -6.48 -2.47 0.50
N PHE A 178 -6.71 -1.55 1.44
CA PHE A 178 -5.83 -0.38 1.63
C PHE A 178 -4.48 -0.74 2.26
N THR A 179 -4.40 -1.79 3.07
CA THR A 179 -3.13 -2.21 3.70
C THR A 179 -2.24 -2.98 2.71
N HIS A 180 -2.80 -3.87 1.90
CA HIS A 180 -2.01 -4.84 1.14
C HIS A 180 -2.17 -4.74 -0.38
N CYS A 181 -3.28 -4.19 -0.89
CA CYS A 181 -3.59 -4.28 -2.31
C CYS A 181 -3.35 -2.97 -3.08
N LEU A 182 -3.42 -1.82 -2.42
CA LEU A 182 -3.38 -0.51 -3.04
C LEU A 182 -2.08 0.24 -2.74
N ASP A 183 -1.50 0.88 -3.75
CA ASP A 183 -0.45 1.88 -3.55
C ASP A 183 -1.08 3.23 -3.22
N ILE A 184 -1.26 3.51 -1.93
CA ILE A 184 -1.90 4.74 -1.42
C ILE A 184 -0.99 5.97 -1.52
N ARG A 185 0.30 5.80 -1.86
CA ARG A 185 1.28 6.88 -1.96
C ARG A 185 1.54 7.31 -3.40
N ARG A 186 0.96 6.60 -4.37
CA ARG A 186 1.04 6.96 -5.77
C ARG A 186 0.41 8.32 -6.03
N THR A 187 1.13 9.18 -6.75
CA THR A 187 0.58 10.46 -7.21
C THR A 187 -0.64 10.24 -8.10
N PRO A 188 -1.78 10.90 -7.82
CA PRO A 188 -2.98 10.78 -8.65
C PRO A 188 -2.72 11.19 -10.11
N GLY A 189 -3.17 10.36 -11.05
CA GLY A 189 -3.08 10.65 -12.49
C GLY A 189 -4.18 11.61 -12.95
N ARG A 190 -3.94 12.33 -14.05
CA ARG A 190 -4.89 13.32 -14.62
C ARG A 190 -6.23 12.74 -15.08
N VAL A 191 -6.26 11.47 -15.45
CA VAL A 191 -7.45 10.76 -15.96
C VAL A 191 -7.77 9.52 -15.11
N SER A 192 -7.03 9.31 -14.01
CA SER A 192 -7.04 8.12 -13.13
C SER A 192 -7.51 6.81 -13.81
N CYS A 193 -6.59 6.14 -14.50
CA CYS A 193 -6.77 4.76 -14.97
C CYS A 193 -5.67 3.89 -14.35
N TYR A 194 -6.00 3.04 -13.38
CA TYR A 194 -5.41 1.71 -13.17
C TYR A 194 -6.43 0.83 -12.47
#